data_AF-A0A7W1DKG7-F1
#
_entry.id   AF-A0A7W1DKG7-F1
#
_cell.length_a   1.000
_cell.length_b   1.000
_cell.length_c   1.000
_cell.angle_alpha   90.00
_cell.angle_beta   90.00
_cell.angle_gamma   90.00
#
_symmetry.space_group_name_H-M   'P 1'
#
loop_
_entity.id
_entity.type
_entity.pdbx_description
1 polymer ?
#
loop_
_entity_poly.entity_id
_entity_poly.type
_entity_poly.pdbx_seq_one_letter_code
_entity_poly.pdbx_strand_id
1 'polypeptide(L)'
;FKGDASHWSVRVGERVAENAVWGYPEPIDSAPPLAGYLAFYFRKMDAWFEEDEEIFVHPRDPYHRVDALESSRHVRVSVNGEVVAETDRPKVLFETGLPPRYYIPPEDVRDDVLLPSDKETQCPYKGTASYRSVKVGGETAEDLIWYYPEPIAAVTSIKDYLCFYNEKVDLEVDGEAQE
;
A
#
# COMPACT_ATOMS: atom_id res chain seq x y z
N PHE A 1 -30.89 -0.57 4.96
CA PHE A 1 -30.49 0.63 4.21
C PHE A 1 -30.70 0.51 2.69
N LYS A 2 -30.91 -0.70 2.10
CA LYS A 2 -31.11 -0.87 0.65
C LYS A 2 -32.17 -1.92 0.25
N GLY A 3 -32.86 -2.50 1.24
CA GLY A 3 -33.70 -3.70 1.08
C GLY A 3 -33.05 -4.95 1.67
N ASP A 4 -33.68 -6.11 1.48
CA ASP A 4 -33.17 -7.41 1.91
C ASP A 4 -32.17 -7.94 0.88
N ALA A 5 -30.95 -8.24 1.36
CA ALA A 5 -29.92 -8.81 0.50
C ALA A 5 -30.17 -10.32 0.36
N SER A 6 -30.07 -10.81 -0.88
CA SER A 6 -29.97 -12.23 -1.18
C SER A 6 -28.53 -12.58 -1.51
N HIS A 7 -28.14 -13.83 -1.23
CA HIS A 7 -26.79 -14.34 -1.45
C HIS A 7 -26.82 -15.61 -2.29
N TRP A 8 -25.80 -15.78 -3.11
CA TRP A 8 -25.61 -16.96 -3.95
C TRP A 8 -24.15 -17.43 -3.94
N SER A 9 -23.96 -18.71 -4.23
CA SER A 9 -22.64 -19.33 -4.37
C SER A 9 -22.27 -19.43 -5.85
N VAL A 10 -20.99 -19.25 -6.18
CA VAL A 10 -20.47 -19.45 -7.53
C VAL A 10 -19.90 -20.86 -7.62
N ARG A 11 -20.30 -21.64 -8.63
CA ARG A 11 -19.72 -22.96 -8.91
C ARG A 11 -19.06 -22.96 -10.27
N VAL A 12 -17.80 -23.39 -10.33
CA VAL A 12 -17.03 -23.60 -11.57
C VAL A 12 -16.40 -24.99 -11.51
N GLY A 13 -16.88 -25.90 -12.37
CA GLY A 13 -16.54 -27.32 -12.27
C GLY A 13 -16.88 -27.88 -10.89
N GLU A 14 -15.88 -28.42 -10.19
CA GLU A 14 -16.01 -29.00 -8.85
C GLU A 14 -15.81 -27.97 -7.71
N ARG A 15 -15.32 -26.76 -8.01
CA ARG A 15 -15.06 -25.72 -7.01
C ARG A 15 -16.32 -24.90 -6.75
N VAL A 16 -16.58 -24.59 -5.48
CA VAL A 16 -17.68 -23.73 -5.05
C VAL A 16 -17.16 -22.62 -4.15
N ALA A 17 -17.41 -21.36 -4.53
CA ALA A 17 -17.23 -20.21 -3.68
C ALA A 17 -18.56 -19.89 -2.99
N GLU A 18 -18.68 -20.28 -1.72
CA GLU A 18 -19.93 -20.18 -0.96
C GLU A 18 -20.28 -18.73 -0.60
N ASN A 19 -21.54 -18.33 -0.80
CA ASN A 19 -22.06 -16.98 -0.51
C ASN A 19 -21.13 -15.88 -1.06
N ALA A 20 -20.69 -16.06 -2.31
CA ALA A 20 -19.70 -15.21 -2.95
C ALA A 20 -20.32 -14.06 -3.75
N VAL A 21 -21.61 -14.15 -4.02
CA VAL A 21 -22.39 -13.14 -4.72
C VAL A 21 -23.51 -12.64 -3.80
N TRP A 22 -23.82 -11.36 -3.89
CA TRP A 22 -24.95 -10.77 -3.21
C TRP A 22 -25.63 -9.72 -4.10
N GLY A 23 -26.88 -9.42 -3.81
CA GLY A 23 -27.68 -8.45 -4.56
C GLY A 23 -29.01 -8.17 -3.87
N TYR A 24 -29.77 -7.22 -4.42
CA TYR A 24 -31.10 -6.88 -3.94
C TYR A 24 -32.11 -7.22 -5.04
N PRO A 25 -32.74 -8.42 -5.00
CA PRO A 25 -33.79 -8.77 -5.97
C PRO A 25 -34.95 -7.79 -5.95
N GLU A 26 -35.30 -7.29 -4.76
CA GLU A 26 -36.36 -6.32 -4.51
C GLU A 26 -35.77 -5.15 -3.72
N PRO A 27 -35.03 -4.23 -4.36
CA PRO A 27 -34.48 -3.06 -3.68
C PRO A 27 -35.60 -2.09 -3.30
N ILE A 28 -35.37 -1.28 -2.26
CA ILE A 28 -36.29 -0.21 -1.88
C ILE A 28 -36.38 0.88 -2.95
N ASP A 29 -37.50 1.61 -3.00
CA ASP A 29 -37.77 2.67 -3.99
C ASP A 29 -36.73 3.80 -4.05
N SER A 30 -35.94 3.97 -2.98
CA SER A 30 -34.85 4.95 -2.91
C SER A 30 -33.51 4.44 -3.45
N ALA A 31 -33.43 3.17 -3.85
CA ALA A 31 -32.26 2.55 -4.49
C ALA A 31 -32.57 1.80 -5.81
N PRO A 32 -33.39 2.37 -6.74
CA PRO A 32 -33.83 1.66 -7.94
C PRO A 32 -32.71 1.20 -8.88
N PRO A 33 -31.52 1.84 -8.98
CA PRO A 33 -30.45 1.37 -9.86
C PRO A 33 -29.86 -0.01 -9.51
N LEU A 34 -30.16 -0.56 -8.32
CA LEU A 34 -29.60 -1.84 -7.88
C LEU A 34 -30.40 -3.05 -8.36
N ALA A 35 -31.62 -2.86 -8.85
CA ALA A 35 -32.50 -3.95 -9.28
C ALA A 35 -31.86 -4.72 -10.44
N GLY A 36 -31.74 -6.04 -10.28
CA GLY A 36 -31.15 -6.91 -11.30
C GLY A 36 -29.61 -6.91 -11.37
N TYR A 37 -28.92 -6.14 -10.52
CA TYR A 37 -27.46 -6.17 -10.41
C TYR A 37 -27.00 -7.12 -9.30
N LEU A 38 -25.84 -7.72 -9.52
CA LEU A 38 -25.15 -8.58 -8.57
C LEU A 38 -23.77 -8.01 -8.27
N ALA A 39 -23.33 -8.16 -7.03
CA ALA A 39 -22.00 -7.80 -6.57
C ALA A 39 -21.30 -9.05 -6.02
N PHE A 40 -19.98 -9.13 -6.21
CA PHE A 40 -19.18 -10.25 -5.77
C PHE A 40 -18.26 -9.80 -4.63
N TYR A 41 -18.06 -10.69 -3.66
CA TYR A 41 -17.04 -10.47 -2.65
C TYR A 41 -15.66 -10.65 -3.27
N PHE A 42 -14.91 -9.56 -3.35
CA PHE A 42 -13.62 -9.51 -4.05
C PHE A 42 -12.69 -10.66 -3.65
N ARG A 43 -12.48 -10.87 -2.35
CA ARG A 43 -11.62 -11.92 -1.77
C ARG A 43 -12.13 -13.36 -1.92
N LYS A 44 -13.34 -13.56 -2.46
CA LYS A 44 -13.90 -14.90 -2.72
C LYS A 44 -13.74 -15.31 -4.18
N MET A 45 -13.29 -14.41 -5.05
CA MET A 45 -12.95 -14.72 -6.43
C MET A 45 -11.45 -15.04 -6.52
N ASP A 46 -11.08 -15.87 -7.50
CA ASP A 46 -9.69 -16.27 -7.69
C ASP A 46 -8.81 -15.11 -8.19
N ALA A 47 -9.35 -14.27 -9.07
CA ALA A 47 -8.66 -13.11 -9.63
C ALA A 47 -9.66 -12.06 -10.16
N TRP A 48 -9.19 -10.83 -10.31
CA TRP A 48 -9.94 -9.70 -10.89
C TRP A 48 -9.06 -8.98 -11.88
N PHE A 49 -9.65 -8.44 -12.95
CA PHE A 49 -8.91 -7.76 -14.00
C PHE A 49 -9.55 -6.41 -14.32
N GLU A 50 -8.72 -5.39 -14.50
CA GLU A 50 -9.08 -4.15 -15.19
C GLU A 50 -8.48 -4.23 -16.60
N GLU A 51 -9.35 -4.42 -17.61
CA GLU A 51 -8.94 -4.88 -18.94
C GLU A 51 -8.15 -6.21 -18.84
N ASP A 52 -6.91 -6.25 -19.33
CA ASP A 52 -6.04 -7.44 -19.28
C ASP A 52 -5.12 -7.44 -18.04
N GLU A 53 -5.15 -6.40 -17.20
CA GLU A 53 -4.27 -6.24 -16.05
C GLU A 53 -4.93 -6.78 -14.77
N GLU A 54 -4.28 -7.74 -14.11
CA GLU A 54 -4.79 -8.27 -12.85
C GLU A 54 -4.74 -7.21 -11.74
N ILE A 55 -5.83 -7.08 -10.99
CA ILE A 55 -5.93 -6.25 -9.80
C ILE A 55 -6.15 -7.12 -8.55
N PHE A 56 -5.57 -6.69 -7.44
CA PHE A 56 -5.57 -7.43 -6.19
C PHE A 56 -5.90 -6.50 -5.02
N VAL A 57 -6.15 -7.06 -3.83
CA VAL A 57 -6.67 -6.38 -2.64
C VAL A 57 -8.11 -5.84 -2.79
N HIS A 58 -8.32 -4.88 -3.68
CA HIS A 58 -9.63 -4.28 -4.01
C HIS A 58 -9.55 -3.48 -5.33
N PRO A 59 -10.68 -3.14 -5.97
CA PRO A 59 -10.70 -2.26 -7.15
C PRO A 59 -10.06 -0.92 -6.87
N ARG A 60 -9.36 -0.35 -7.86
CA ARG A 60 -8.72 0.96 -7.73
C ARG A 60 -9.77 2.06 -7.90
N ASP A 61 -9.67 3.11 -7.10
CA ASP A 61 -10.47 4.32 -7.30
C ASP A 61 -9.83 5.16 -8.42
N PRO A 62 -10.55 5.46 -9.52
CA PRO A 62 -10.03 6.25 -10.64
C PRO A 62 -9.62 7.69 -10.27
N TYR A 63 -10.05 8.19 -9.11
CA TYR A 63 -9.67 9.51 -8.59
C TYR A 63 -8.57 9.45 -7.53
N HIS A 64 -8.17 8.25 -7.09
CA HIS A 64 -7.06 8.08 -6.18
C HIS A 64 -5.75 8.22 -6.94
N ARG A 65 -4.88 9.12 -6.48
CA ARG A 65 -3.59 9.40 -7.12
C ARG A 65 -2.46 8.95 -6.23
N VAL A 66 -1.43 8.41 -6.88
CA VAL A 66 -0.13 8.12 -6.27
C VAL A 66 0.94 8.65 -7.21
N ASP A 67 1.61 9.73 -6.81
CA ASP A 67 2.63 10.39 -7.61
C ASP A 67 3.97 10.32 -6.87
N ALA A 68 5.00 9.78 -7.52
CA ALA A 68 6.36 9.75 -6.99
C ALA A 68 7.26 10.68 -7.79
N LEU A 69 7.73 11.74 -7.15
CA LEU A 69 8.52 12.80 -7.79
C LEU A 69 9.95 12.78 -7.29
N GLU A 70 10.91 12.95 -8.19
CA GLU A 70 12.30 13.25 -7.83
C GLU A 70 12.35 14.56 -7.05
N SER A 71 13.23 14.63 -6.04
CA SER A 71 13.40 15.83 -5.23
C SER A 71 14.87 16.02 -4.88
N SER A 72 15.22 17.28 -4.62
CA SER A 72 16.54 17.68 -4.12
C SER A 72 16.49 18.15 -2.66
N ARG A 73 15.40 17.85 -1.96
CA ARG A 73 15.25 18.18 -0.53
C ARG A 73 16.19 17.29 0.28
N HIS A 74 16.81 17.87 1.29
CA HIS A 74 17.66 17.12 2.20
C HIS A 74 16.77 16.37 3.20
N VAL A 75 16.84 15.04 3.22
CA VAL A 75 16.05 14.19 4.12
C VAL A 75 17.00 13.43 5.04
N ARG A 76 16.75 13.54 6.34
CA ARG A 76 17.52 12.86 7.38
C ARG A 76 16.59 12.10 8.32
N VAL A 77 16.87 10.82 8.52
CA VAL A 77 16.09 9.92 9.36
C VAL A 77 16.95 9.44 10.51
N SER A 78 16.48 9.64 11.73
CA SER A 78 17.11 9.13 12.94
C SER A 78 16.19 8.18 13.70
N VAL A 79 16.78 7.16 14.32
CA VAL A 79 16.09 6.18 15.17
C VAL A 79 16.89 6.06 16.46
N ASN A 80 16.23 6.22 17.60
CA ASN A 80 16.88 6.23 18.92
C ASN A 80 18.06 7.22 19.01
N GLY A 81 17.95 8.38 18.36
CA GLY A 81 18.98 9.43 18.35
C GLY A 81 20.17 9.19 17.42
N GLU A 82 20.19 8.08 16.68
CA GLU A 82 21.24 7.78 15.69
C GLU A 82 20.70 7.95 14.26
N VAL A 83 21.47 8.60 13.38
CA VAL A 83 21.12 8.71 11.96
C VAL A 83 21.24 7.33 11.30
N VAL A 84 20.16 6.91 10.65
CA VAL A 84 20.06 5.64 9.93
C VAL A 84 19.95 5.82 8.41
N ALA A 85 19.51 6.98 7.95
CA ALA A 85 19.46 7.34 6.53
C ALA A 85 19.59 8.85 6.34
N GLU A 86 20.28 9.28 5.28
CA GLU A 86 20.45 10.70 4.94
C GLU A 86 20.67 10.85 3.43
N THR A 87 19.84 11.65 2.75
CA THR A 87 19.87 11.79 1.29
C THR A 87 19.52 13.20 0.81
N ASP A 88 20.14 13.63 -0.28
CA ASP A 88 19.79 14.84 -1.04
C ASP A 88 19.03 14.53 -2.34
N ARG A 89 18.62 13.28 -2.53
CA ARG A 89 17.95 12.78 -3.74
C ARG A 89 16.79 11.82 -3.43
N PRO A 90 15.88 12.17 -2.49
CA PRO A 90 14.74 11.32 -2.21
C PRO A 90 13.74 11.37 -3.37
N LYS A 91 12.89 10.35 -3.45
CA LYS A 91 11.61 10.45 -4.16
C LYS A 91 10.52 10.79 -3.16
N VAL A 92 9.80 11.87 -3.39
CA VAL A 92 8.65 12.25 -2.56
C VAL A 92 7.41 11.66 -3.19
N LEU A 93 6.75 10.78 -2.44
CA LEU A 93 5.50 10.15 -2.83
C LEU A 93 4.32 10.89 -2.19
N PHE A 94 3.41 11.35 -3.04
CA PHE A 94 2.12 11.92 -2.67
C PHE A 94 1.02 10.92 -2.96
N GLU A 95 0.17 10.67 -1.98
CA GLU A 95 -0.98 9.78 -2.11
C GLU A 95 -2.23 10.46 -1.60
N THR A 96 -3.35 10.33 -2.34
CA THR A 96 -4.61 11.00 -2.00
C THR A 96 -5.01 10.70 -0.55
N GLY A 97 -5.11 11.76 0.26
CA GLY A 97 -5.56 11.69 1.65
C GLY A 97 -4.49 11.24 2.67
N LEU A 98 -3.24 11.03 2.25
CA LEU A 98 -2.15 10.61 3.12
C LEU A 98 -1.01 11.65 3.18
N PRO A 99 -0.23 11.70 4.28
CA PRO A 99 0.95 12.55 4.36
C PRO A 99 2.02 12.13 3.32
N PRO A 100 2.86 13.07 2.87
CA PRO A 100 3.98 12.75 2.00
C PRO A 100 4.91 11.70 2.62
N ARG A 101 5.37 10.78 1.77
CA ARG A 101 6.35 9.75 2.14
C ARG A 101 7.65 9.94 1.37
N TYR A 102 8.77 9.80 2.06
CA TYR A 102 10.10 10.00 1.49
C TYR A 102 10.74 8.64 1.24
N TYR A 103 10.92 8.32 -0.03
CA TYR A 103 11.60 7.12 -0.49
C TYR A 103 13.07 7.47 -0.70
N ILE A 104 13.94 6.77 0.03
CA ILE A 104 15.38 7.00 0.09
C ILE A 104 16.09 5.92 -0.73
N PRO A 105 17.06 6.27 -1.60
CA PRO A 105 17.87 5.27 -2.29
C PRO A 105 18.55 4.33 -1.29
N PRO A 106 18.60 3.01 -1.52
CA PRO A 106 19.22 2.07 -0.58
C PRO A 106 20.65 2.42 -0.18
N GLU A 107 21.41 3.00 -1.10
CA GLU A 107 22.80 3.40 -0.86
C GLU A 107 22.97 4.58 0.11
N ASP A 108 21.89 5.31 0.37
CA ASP A 108 21.83 6.44 1.32
C ASP A 108 21.26 5.98 2.69
N VAL A 109 21.03 4.67 2.86
CA VAL A 109 20.60 4.03 4.11
C VAL A 109 21.74 3.17 4.67
N ARG A 110 21.95 3.23 5.98
CA ARG A 110 22.96 2.44 6.67
C ARG A 110 22.60 0.95 6.67
N ASP A 111 23.31 0.15 5.87
CA ASP A 111 23.11 -1.30 5.79
C ASP A 111 23.47 -2.03 7.10
N ASP A 112 24.41 -1.49 7.89
CA ASP A 112 24.89 -2.11 9.13
C ASP A 112 23.84 -2.19 10.24
N VAL A 113 22.76 -1.41 10.14
CA VAL A 113 21.64 -1.41 11.09
C VAL A 113 20.42 -2.17 10.57
N LEU A 114 20.43 -2.67 9.33
CA LEU A 114 19.27 -3.34 8.73
C LEU A 114 19.22 -4.83 9.12
N LEU A 115 18.01 -5.29 9.44
CA LEU A 115 17.70 -6.69 9.68
C LEU A 115 16.63 -7.17 8.67
N PRO A 116 16.67 -8.45 8.26
CA PRO A 116 15.62 -9.03 7.45
C PRO A 116 14.28 -9.05 8.21
N SER A 117 13.18 -8.97 7.47
CA SER A 117 11.83 -9.24 7.96
C SER A 117 11.09 -10.10 6.93
N ASP A 118 10.30 -11.05 7.42
CA ASP A 118 9.43 -11.91 6.59
C ASP A 118 8.07 -11.26 6.30
N LYS A 119 7.84 -10.03 6.80
CA LYS A 119 6.57 -9.34 6.61
C LYS A 119 6.44 -8.84 5.19
N GLU A 120 5.24 -9.05 4.65
CA GLU A 120 4.79 -8.45 3.41
C GLU A 120 3.39 -7.87 3.59
N THR A 121 3.11 -6.79 2.86
CA THR A 121 1.75 -6.24 2.74
C THR A 121 1.45 -5.92 1.28
N GLN A 122 0.17 -5.95 0.92
CA GLN A 122 -0.26 -5.68 -0.44
C GLN A 122 -1.02 -4.35 -0.50
N CYS A 123 -0.68 -3.53 -1.50
CA CYS A 123 -1.35 -2.28 -1.81
C CYS A 123 -1.79 -2.30 -3.29
N PRO A 124 -3.09 -2.06 -3.59
CA PRO A 124 -3.57 -2.07 -4.98
C PRO A 124 -2.96 -0.95 -5.84
N TYR A 125 -2.40 0.08 -5.21
CA TYR A 125 -1.82 1.23 -5.89
C TYR A 125 -0.30 1.19 -5.98
N LYS A 126 0.37 0.24 -5.30
CA LYS A 126 1.84 0.22 -5.26
C LYS A 126 2.46 -1.14 -5.52
N GLY A 127 1.76 -2.24 -5.27
CA GLY A 127 2.33 -3.59 -5.36
C GLY A 127 2.39 -4.29 -4.02
N THR A 128 3.25 -5.29 -3.93
CA THR A 128 3.61 -5.96 -2.67
C THR A 128 4.79 -5.23 -2.03
N ALA A 129 4.59 -4.74 -0.82
CA ALA A 129 5.64 -4.16 0.00
C ALA A 129 6.34 -5.26 0.80
N SER A 130 7.66 -5.24 0.81
CA SER A 130 8.51 -6.01 1.72
C SER A 130 9.05 -5.09 2.82
N TYR A 131 9.48 -5.67 3.94
CA TYR A 131 9.89 -4.92 5.12
C TYR A 131 11.33 -5.21 5.55
N ARG A 132 11.92 -4.27 6.30
CA ARG A 132 13.17 -4.45 7.05
C ARG A 132 12.96 -3.92 8.47
N SER A 133 13.57 -4.61 9.43
CA SER A 133 13.68 -4.12 10.80
C SER A 133 14.98 -3.33 10.95
N VAL A 134 15.04 -2.41 11.92
CA VAL A 134 16.24 -1.60 12.19
C VAL A 134 16.74 -1.88 13.59
N LYS A 135 18.03 -2.20 13.73
CA LYS A 135 18.69 -2.43 15.02
C LYS A 135 19.75 -1.38 15.27
N VAL A 136 19.50 -0.52 16.25
CA VAL A 136 20.36 0.62 16.59
C VAL A 136 20.17 0.98 18.06
N GLY A 137 21.19 1.54 18.73
CA GLY A 137 21.13 1.84 20.16
C GLY A 137 20.89 0.63 21.07
N GLY A 138 21.13 -0.61 20.59
CA GLY A 138 20.86 -1.84 21.35
C GLY A 138 19.42 -2.34 21.30
N GLU A 139 18.52 -1.62 20.63
CA GLU A 139 17.11 -1.97 20.47
C GLU A 139 16.81 -2.38 19.01
N THR A 140 15.67 -3.02 18.78
CA THR A 140 15.21 -3.39 17.44
C THR A 140 13.82 -2.83 17.20
N ALA A 141 13.72 -1.98 16.18
CA ALA A 141 12.46 -1.49 15.65
C ALA A 141 11.98 -2.41 14.54
N GLU A 142 11.00 -3.26 14.86
CA GLU A 142 10.48 -4.26 13.94
C GLU A 142 9.70 -3.62 12.78
N ASP A 143 9.94 -4.10 11.55
CA ASP A 143 9.25 -3.68 10.33
C ASP A 143 9.21 -2.16 10.13
N LEU A 144 10.28 -1.47 10.52
CA LEU A 144 10.32 -0.01 10.52
C LEU A 144 10.38 0.57 9.09
N ILE A 145 10.99 -0.18 8.18
CA ILE A 145 11.17 0.21 6.79
C ILE A 145 10.28 -0.67 5.92
N TRP A 146 9.60 -0.07 4.94
CA TRP A 146 9.00 -0.81 3.82
C TRP A 146 9.60 -0.35 2.50
N TYR A 147 9.54 -1.24 1.51
CA TYR A 147 10.00 -0.99 0.14
C TYR A 147 9.25 -1.89 -0.83
N TYR A 148 9.32 -1.57 -2.13
CA TYR A 148 8.63 -2.33 -3.17
C TYR A 148 9.66 -2.92 -4.13
N PRO A 149 9.97 -4.23 -4.06
CA PRO A 149 10.87 -4.88 -5.03
C PRO A 149 10.22 -5.04 -6.40
N GLU A 150 8.91 -5.23 -6.43
CA GLU A 150 8.09 -5.40 -7.63
C GLU A 150 6.86 -4.48 -7.56
N PRO A 151 7.06 -3.16 -7.69
CA PRO A 151 5.95 -2.22 -7.71
C PRO A 151 5.13 -2.34 -8.99
N ILE A 152 3.87 -1.91 -8.94
CA ILE A 152 3.06 -1.78 -10.17
C ILE A 152 3.66 -0.71 -11.10
N ALA A 153 3.35 -0.80 -12.40
CA ALA A 153 3.88 0.07 -13.44
C ALA A 153 3.74 1.58 -13.13
N ALA A 154 2.63 1.97 -12.49
CA ALA A 154 2.35 3.37 -12.16
C ALA A 154 3.36 4.00 -11.19
N VAL A 155 4.05 3.20 -10.37
CA VAL A 155 5.00 3.69 -9.35
C VAL A 155 6.34 2.97 -9.43
N THR A 156 6.74 2.49 -10.62
CA THR A 156 8.04 1.82 -10.81
C THR A 156 9.24 2.69 -10.42
N SER A 157 9.08 4.02 -10.40
CA SER A 157 10.15 4.93 -9.99
C SER A 157 10.62 4.71 -8.55
N ILE A 158 9.79 4.18 -7.63
CA ILE A 158 10.18 3.90 -6.24
C ILE A 158 10.65 2.45 -6.03
N LYS A 159 10.88 1.68 -7.10
CA LYS A 159 11.38 0.31 -7.00
C LYS A 159 12.64 0.25 -6.14
N ASP A 160 12.63 -0.64 -5.16
CA ASP A 160 13.71 -0.88 -4.19
C ASP A 160 14.05 0.30 -3.26
N TYR A 161 13.46 1.48 -3.43
CA TYR A 161 13.71 2.60 -2.51
C TYR A 161 13.07 2.31 -1.13
N LEU A 162 13.76 2.73 -0.08
CA LEU A 162 13.41 2.46 1.31
C LEU A 162 12.59 3.62 1.89
N CYS A 163 11.49 3.33 2.56
CA CYS A 163 10.66 4.34 3.21
C CYS A 163 10.43 3.98 4.68
N PHE A 164 10.48 5.00 5.54
CA PHE A 164 10.28 4.89 6.99
C PHE A 164 8.90 5.41 7.37
N TYR A 165 8.34 4.85 8.45
CA TYR A 165 7.11 5.40 9.04
C TYR A 165 7.48 6.70 9.75
N ASN A 166 7.13 7.85 9.16
CA ASN A 166 7.33 9.20 9.75
C ASN A 166 6.97 9.20 11.25
N GLU A 167 5.83 8.60 11.59
CA GLU A 167 5.28 8.52 12.95
C GLU A 167 6.06 7.60 13.92
N LYS A 168 7.14 6.94 13.46
CA LYS A 168 7.99 6.03 14.25
C LYS A 168 9.47 6.42 14.23
N VAL A 169 9.84 7.51 13.58
CA VAL A 169 11.23 7.96 13.42
C VAL A 169 11.31 9.47 13.62
N ASP A 170 12.50 9.96 13.96
CA ASP A 170 12.77 11.39 13.88
C ASP A 170 13.11 11.72 12.43
N LEU A 171 12.19 12.38 11.73
CA LEU A 171 12.34 12.77 10.33
C LEU A 171 12.59 14.28 10.23
N GLU A 172 13.71 14.66 9.64
CA GLU A 172 14.04 16.04 9.29
C GLU A 172 14.03 16.20 7.76
N VAL A 173 13.43 17.28 7.28
CA VAL A 173 13.44 17.65 5.86
C VAL A 173 13.84 19.11 5.72
N ASP A 174 14.93 19.35 4.99
CA ASP A 174 15.56 20.67 4.85
C ASP A 174 15.90 21.32 6.21
N GLY A 175 16.22 20.49 7.21
CA GLY A 175 16.52 20.92 8.58
C GLY A 175 15.29 21.17 9.45
N GLU A 176 14.07 20.95 8.93
CA GLU A 176 12.82 21.08 9.69
C GLU A 176 12.28 19.71 10.11
N ALA A 177 12.03 19.53 11.40
CA ALA A 177 11.42 18.31 11.93
C ALA A 177 9.99 18.13 11.39
N GLN A 178 9.64 16.91 10.99
CA GLN A 178 8.31 16.53 10.51
C GLN A 178 7.55 15.79 11.62
N GLU A 179 6.26 16.09 11.77
CA GLU A 179 5.33 15.39 12.69
C GLU A 179 4.57 14.26 12.00
#